data_AF-A0A937F9B7-F1
#
_entry.id   AF-A0A937F9B7-F1
#
_cell.length_a   1.000
_cell.length_b   1.000
_cell.length_c   1.000
_cell.angle_alpha   90.00
_cell.angle_beta   90.00
_cell.angle_gamma   90.00
#
_symmetry.space_group_name_H-M   'P 1'
#
loop_
_entity.id
_entity.type
_entity.pdbx_description
1 polymer ?
#
loop_
_entity_poly.entity_id
_entity_poly.type
_entity_poly.pdbx_seq_one_letter_code
_entity_poly.pdbx_strand_id
1 'polypeptide(L)'
;MYIHPHLNKFIKTESILSYNHPKYEYNIIEKFGLREIKDYKNTQYRGNIDWDLICPSFVYSFLNDGNEQLISILSKSEMSKKDKIVVEVGYGGVVLILKTKDFFKYWEEILLTSRQGFPVISEDGKLIMEFLENDQLIYSNFLIG
;
A
#
# COMPACT_ATOMS: atom_id res chain seq x y z
N MET A 1 1.19 1.23 24.23
CA MET A 1 0.69 1.75 22.94
C MET A 1 1.91 2.20 22.14
N TYR A 2 2.39 1.41 21.19
CA TYR A 2 3.55 1.78 20.36
C TYR A 2 3.02 2.19 18.98
N ILE A 3 2.58 3.43 18.85
CA ILE A 3 2.46 4.06 17.53
C ILE A 3 3.90 4.34 17.11
N HIS A 4 4.34 3.74 16.00
CA HIS A 4 5.70 3.97 15.51
C HIS A 4 5.96 5.49 15.42
N PRO A 5 7.10 6.02 15.90
CA PRO A 5 7.35 7.47 15.92
C PRO A 5 7.12 8.17 14.57
N HIS A 6 7.31 7.45 13.46
CA HIS A 6 7.07 7.93 12.10
C HIS A 6 5.57 8.07 11.76
N LEU A 7 4.71 7.19 12.26
CA LEU A 7 3.25 7.30 12.13
C LEU A 7 2.71 8.55 12.86
N ASN A 8 3.32 8.96 13.98
CA ASN A 8 2.89 10.17 14.70
C ASN A 8 3.13 11.46 13.91
N LYS A 9 4.13 11.50 13.03
CA LYS A 9 4.33 12.64 12.12
C LYS A 9 3.24 12.69 11.05
N PHE A 10 2.79 11.51 10.61
CA PHE A 10 1.74 11.32 9.60
C PHE A 10 0.32 11.58 10.13
N ILE A 11 0.01 11.12 11.34
CA ILE A 11 -1.29 11.34 12.00
C ILE A 11 -1.52 12.83 12.33
N LYS A 12 -0.45 13.60 12.50
CA LYS A 12 -0.53 15.03 12.78
C LYS A 12 -0.69 15.90 11.52
N THR A 13 -0.53 15.35 10.32
CA THR A 13 -0.86 16.09 9.10
C THR A 13 -2.35 15.88 8.81
N GLU A 14 -3.03 16.91 8.29
CA GLU A 14 -4.44 16.83 7.83
C GLU A 14 -4.66 15.86 6.62
N SER A 15 -3.69 14.98 6.38
CA SER A 15 -3.65 14.01 5.30
C SER A 15 -4.45 12.74 5.62
N ILE A 16 -4.59 12.40 6.90
CA ILE A 16 -5.41 11.26 7.33
C ILE A 16 -6.87 11.69 7.44
N LEU A 17 -7.70 11.11 6.58
CA LEU A 17 -9.14 11.37 6.55
C LEU A 17 -9.89 10.48 7.54
N SER A 18 -9.40 9.25 7.74
CA SER A 18 -9.88 8.35 8.78
C SER A 18 -8.83 7.30 9.13
N TYR A 19 -8.91 6.79 10.35
CA TYR A 19 -7.99 5.81 10.93
C TYR A 19 -8.79 4.72 11.65
N ASN A 20 -8.48 3.46 11.35
CA ASN A 20 -8.97 2.32 12.14
C ASN A 20 -7.84 1.77 13.00
N HIS A 21 -8.05 1.78 14.33
CA HIS A 21 -7.09 1.21 15.27
C HIS A 21 -7.02 -0.30 15.08
N PRO A 22 -5.84 -0.95 15.19
CA PRO A 22 -5.67 -2.41 15.04
C PRO A 22 -6.42 -3.27 16.07
N LYS A 23 -7.18 -2.65 16.99
CA LYS A 23 -8.12 -3.37 17.88
C LYS A 23 -9.48 -3.59 17.22
N TYR A 24 -9.76 -2.88 16.14
CA TYR A 24 -10.94 -3.04 15.30
C TYR A 24 -10.48 -3.79 14.05
N GLU A 25 -11.12 -4.93 13.77
CA GLU A 25 -10.82 -5.88 12.69
C GLU A 25 -11.10 -5.27 11.30
N TYR A 26 -10.35 -4.23 10.93
CA TYR A 26 -10.38 -3.73 9.58
C TYR A 26 -9.18 -4.31 8.84
N ASN A 27 -9.40 -5.46 8.19
CA ASN A 27 -8.46 -6.08 7.26
C ASN A 27 -8.85 -5.69 5.83
N ILE A 28 -7.93 -5.08 5.06
CA ILE A 28 -8.31 -4.59 3.72
C ILE A 28 -8.52 -5.75 2.75
N ILE A 29 -7.82 -6.86 2.94
CA ILE A 29 -8.00 -8.05 2.11
C ILE A 29 -9.43 -8.55 2.24
N GLU A 30 -9.91 -8.76 3.47
CA GLU A 30 -11.28 -9.23 3.71
C GLU A 30 -12.31 -8.22 3.21
N LYS A 31 -12.13 -6.94 3.52
CA LYS A 31 -13.08 -5.89 3.13
C LYS A 31 -13.28 -5.82 1.61
N PHE A 32 -12.20 -5.95 0.85
CA PHE A 32 -12.24 -5.84 -0.61
C PHE A 32 -12.35 -7.20 -1.30
N GLY A 33 -12.59 -8.29 -0.56
CA GLY A 33 -12.78 -9.63 -1.11
C GLY A 33 -11.53 -10.18 -1.81
N LEU A 34 -10.34 -9.72 -1.41
CA LEU A 34 -9.08 -10.23 -1.92
C LEU A 34 -8.76 -11.56 -1.23
N ARG A 35 -7.94 -12.39 -1.88
CA ARG A 35 -7.42 -13.61 -1.28
C ARG A 35 -6.07 -13.35 -0.62
N GLU A 36 -5.95 -13.78 0.63
CA GLU A 36 -4.72 -13.70 1.41
C GLU A 36 -3.80 -14.90 1.16
N ILE A 37 -2.50 -14.66 1.02
CA ILE A 37 -1.47 -15.69 1.18
C ILE A 37 -1.04 -15.74 2.65
N LYS A 38 -1.65 -16.62 3.46
CA LYS A 38 -1.42 -16.66 4.92
C LYS A 38 0.02 -17.00 5.33
N ASP A 39 0.73 -17.76 4.50
CA ASP A 39 2.10 -18.22 4.80
C ASP A 39 3.17 -17.54 3.92
N TYR A 40 2.92 -16.30 3.51
CA TYR A 40 3.80 -15.57 2.60
C TYR A 40 5.25 -15.44 3.10
N LYS A 41 5.47 -15.50 4.41
CA LYS A 41 6.82 -15.45 5.01
C LYS A 41 7.67 -16.67 4.66
N ASN A 42 7.03 -17.79 4.32
CA ASN A 42 7.68 -19.03 3.90
C ASN A 42 7.70 -19.21 2.38
N THR A 43 7.20 -18.22 1.62
CA THR A 43 7.27 -18.21 0.16
C THR A 43 8.35 -17.26 -0.35
N GLN A 44 8.73 -17.40 -1.63
CA GLN A 44 9.65 -16.46 -2.28
C GLN A 44 9.02 -15.07 -2.40
N TYR A 45 7.71 -15.01 -2.64
CA TYR A 45 6.92 -13.80 -2.61
C TYR A 45 6.61 -13.42 -1.16
N ARG A 46 6.94 -12.18 -0.77
CA ARG A 46 6.77 -11.70 0.61
C ARG A 46 5.59 -10.75 0.81
N GLY A 47 4.63 -10.76 -0.12
CA GLY A 47 3.38 -10.02 0.03
C GLY A 47 2.23 -10.87 0.55
N ASN A 48 1.12 -10.25 0.94
CA ASN A 48 -0.02 -10.97 1.51
C ASN A 48 -1.21 -11.09 0.54
N ILE A 49 -1.11 -10.56 -0.68
CA ILE A 49 -2.15 -10.65 -1.71
C ILE A 49 -1.84 -11.79 -2.69
N ASP A 50 -2.83 -12.65 -2.96
CA ASP A 50 -2.72 -13.67 -4.00
C ASP A 50 -2.90 -13.05 -5.40
N TRP A 51 -1.79 -12.58 -5.98
CA TRP A 51 -1.75 -11.94 -7.30
C TRP A 51 -2.05 -12.87 -8.47
N ASP A 52 -2.01 -14.20 -8.29
CA ASP A 52 -2.38 -15.16 -9.33
C ASP A 52 -3.89 -15.12 -9.64
N LEU A 53 -4.69 -14.57 -8.72
CA LEU A 53 -6.15 -14.40 -8.88
C LEU A 53 -6.55 -13.02 -9.39
N ILE A 54 -5.60 -12.10 -9.55
CA ILE A 54 -5.87 -10.73 -10.00
C ILE A 54 -5.44 -10.60 -11.46
N CYS A 55 -6.39 -10.29 -12.34
CA CYS A 55 -6.13 -10.12 -13.76
C CYS A 55 -6.69 -8.77 -14.25
N PRO A 56 -5.89 -7.91 -14.90
CA PRO A 56 -4.45 -8.10 -15.18
C PRO A 56 -3.61 -7.96 -13.90
N SER A 57 -2.38 -8.47 -13.95
CA SER A 57 -1.36 -8.29 -12.90
C SER A 57 -0.06 -7.81 -13.54
N PHE A 58 0.52 -6.77 -12.96
CA PHE A 58 1.75 -6.13 -13.40
C PHE A 58 2.73 -6.04 -12.24
N VAL A 59 4.01 -6.12 -12.56
CA VAL A 59 5.10 -5.96 -11.59
C VAL A 59 6.01 -4.83 -12.06
N TYR A 60 6.19 -3.85 -11.20
CA TYR A 60 7.12 -2.75 -11.39
C TYR A 60 8.28 -2.86 -10.40
N SER A 61 9.53 -2.83 -10.86
CA SER A 61 10.70 -2.78 -9.97
C SER A 61 11.19 -1.34 -9.83
N PHE A 62 11.27 -0.86 -8.59
CA PHE A 62 11.78 0.46 -8.26
C PHE A 62 13.21 0.42 -7.70
N LEU A 63 13.93 -0.69 -7.92
CA LEU A 63 15.28 -0.92 -7.38
C LEU A 63 16.28 0.20 -7.73
N ASN A 64 16.10 0.83 -8.89
CA ASN A 64 16.98 1.88 -9.41
C ASN A 64 16.34 3.27 -9.38
N ASP A 65 15.12 3.40 -8.84
CA ASP A 65 14.41 4.67 -8.84
C ASP A 65 14.69 5.46 -7.56
N GLY A 66 15.05 6.73 -7.71
CA GLY A 66 15.01 7.67 -6.60
C GLY A 66 13.58 7.99 -6.19
N ASN A 67 13.39 8.52 -4.97
CA ASN A 67 12.07 8.90 -4.47
C ASN A 67 11.30 9.83 -5.44
N GLU A 68 11.94 10.89 -5.93
CA GLU A 68 11.31 11.83 -6.89
C GLU A 68 10.89 11.15 -8.20
N GLN A 69 11.67 10.17 -8.67
CA GLN A 69 11.37 9.41 -9.88
C GLN A 69 10.14 8.53 -9.67
N LEU A 70 10.10 7.77 -8.57
CA LEU A 70 8.96 6.93 -8.27
C LEU A 70 7.68 7.76 -8.05
N ILE A 71 7.77 8.91 -7.38
CA ILE A 71 6.66 9.86 -7.25
C ILE A 71 6.15 10.29 -8.63
N SER A 72 7.05 10.64 -9.55
CA SER A 72 6.70 11.06 -10.91
C SER A 72 5.98 9.96 -11.69
N ILE A 73 6.41 8.71 -11.54
CA ILE A 73 5.81 7.53 -12.19
C ILE A 73 4.43 7.23 -11.60
N LEU A 74 4.33 7.13 -10.28
CA LEU A 74 3.06 6.88 -9.58
C LEU A 74 2.01 7.96 -9.87
N SER A 75 2.44 9.22 -9.96
CA SER A 75 1.57 10.35 -10.27
C SER A 75 0.96 10.29 -11.69
N LYS A 76 1.52 9.49 -12.60
CA LYS A 76 0.99 9.28 -13.96
C LYS A 76 0.12 8.03 -14.09
N SER A 77 0.09 7.17 -13.07
CA SER A 77 -0.67 5.92 -13.08
C SER A 77 -2.18 6.14 -12.98
N GLU A 78 -2.98 5.10 -13.28
CA GLU A 78 -4.44 5.15 -13.09
C GLU A 78 -4.84 5.45 -11.63
N MET A 79 -4.01 5.05 -10.66
CA MET A 79 -4.25 5.34 -9.25
C MET A 79 -4.28 6.84 -8.95
N SER A 80 -3.50 7.65 -9.67
CA SER A 80 -3.41 9.11 -9.44
C SER A 80 -4.71 9.86 -9.73
N LYS A 81 -5.62 9.25 -10.49
CA LYS A 81 -6.94 9.81 -10.82
C LYS A 81 -7.94 9.66 -9.67
N LYS A 82 -7.63 8.87 -8.64
CA LYS A 82 -8.47 8.71 -7.45
C LYS A 82 -8.23 9.87 -6.50
N ASP A 83 -9.28 10.41 -5.89
CA ASP A 83 -9.13 11.44 -4.85
C ASP A 83 -8.50 10.85 -3.58
N LYS A 84 -8.95 9.64 -3.22
CA LYS A 84 -8.55 8.95 -2.00
C LYS A 84 -8.28 7.47 -2.24
N ILE A 85 -7.46 6.93 -1.34
CA ILE A 85 -7.07 5.53 -1.30
C ILE A 85 -7.04 5.03 0.13
N VAL A 86 -7.13 3.71 0.26
CA VAL A 86 -7.04 2.96 1.51
C VAL A 86 -5.68 2.27 1.55
N VAL A 87 -4.95 2.44 2.64
CA VAL A 87 -3.61 1.87 2.84
C VAL A 87 -3.59 1.09 4.15
N GLU A 88 -3.08 -0.14 4.11
CA GLU A 88 -2.82 -0.93 5.32
C GLU A 88 -1.35 -0.89 5.68
N VAL A 89 -0.98 -0.15 6.73
CA VAL A 89 0.41 -0.01 7.15
C VAL A 89 0.83 -1.25 7.94
N GLY A 90 1.47 -2.19 7.24
CA GLY A 90 1.83 -3.52 7.75
C GLY A 90 0.67 -4.48 7.64
N TYR A 91 0.94 -5.73 7.28
CA TYR A 91 -0.10 -6.76 7.19
C TYR A 91 -0.72 -7.07 8.57
N GLY A 92 -2.04 -6.95 8.67
CA GLY A 92 -2.78 -6.97 9.95
C GLY A 92 -2.63 -5.68 10.76
N GLY A 93 -2.20 -4.60 10.10
CA GLY A 93 -1.77 -3.36 10.73
C GLY A 93 -2.86 -2.30 10.80
N VAL A 94 -2.41 -1.05 10.83
CA VAL A 94 -3.30 0.12 10.85
C VAL A 94 -3.83 0.36 9.44
N VAL A 95 -5.13 0.65 9.31
CA VAL A 95 -5.69 1.11 8.05
C VAL A 95 -5.95 2.61 8.04
N LEU A 96 -5.46 3.25 6.99
CA LEU A 96 -5.51 4.68 6.75
C LEU A 96 -6.30 4.98 5.47
N ILE A 97 -7.13 6.02 5.51
CA ILE A 97 -7.69 6.62 4.30
C ILE A 97 -7.01 7.96 4.05
N LEU A 98 -6.42 8.10 2.87
CA LEU A 98 -5.53 9.20 2.51
C LEU A 98 -5.94 9.83 1.20
N LYS A 99 -5.64 11.13 1.04
CA LYS A 99 -5.61 11.74 -0.30
C LYS A 99 -4.51 11.06 -1.12
N THR A 100 -4.80 10.68 -2.36
CA THR A 100 -3.85 9.94 -3.20
C THR A 100 -2.53 10.69 -3.40
N LYS A 101 -2.61 12.03 -3.58
CA LYS A 101 -1.43 12.88 -3.69
C LYS A 101 -0.54 12.86 -2.44
N ASP A 102 -1.14 12.73 -1.26
CA ASP A 102 -0.40 12.71 0.00
C ASP A 102 0.23 11.32 0.17
N PHE A 103 -0.47 10.25 -0.21
CA PHE A 103 0.12 8.92 -0.28
C PHE A 103 1.39 8.92 -1.14
N PHE A 104 1.36 9.46 -2.37
CA PHE A 104 2.55 9.50 -3.22
C PHE A 104 3.67 10.31 -2.59
N LYS A 105 3.38 11.36 -1.82
CA LYS A 105 4.42 12.13 -1.14
C LYS A 105 5.10 11.34 -0.01
N TYR A 106 4.38 10.40 0.61
CA TYR A 106 4.78 9.75 1.86
C TYR A 106 4.91 8.21 1.76
N TRP A 107 4.98 7.66 0.55
CA TRP A 107 5.02 6.21 0.33
C TRP A 107 6.25 5.56 1.01
N GLU A 108 7.39 6.25 1.01
CA GLU A 108 8.65 5.76 1.58
C GLU A 108 8.53 5.64 3.10
N GLU A 109 7.96 6.64 3.79
CA GLU A 109 7.71 6.57 5.22
C GLU A 109 6.69 5.50 5.60
N ILE A 110 5.68 5.27 4.75
CA ILE A 110 4.74 4.16 4.92
C ILE A 110 5.48 2.82 4.79
N LEU A 111 6.34 2.66 3.78
CA LEU A 111 7.14 1.45 3.56
C LEU A 111 8.03 1.14 4.76
N LEU A 112 8.81 2.12 5.20
CA LEU A 112 9.69 2.02 6.37
C LEU A 112 8.93 1.66 7.66
N THR A 113 7.70 2.16 7.79
CA THR A 113 6.84 1.84 8.94
C THR A 113 6.25 0.44 8.83
N SER A 114 6.00 -0.04 7.62
CA SER A 114 5.39 -1.34 7.35
C SER A 114 6.35 -2.52 7.54
N ARG A 115 7.66 -2.34 7.33
CA ARG A 115 8.75 -3.33 7.48
C ARG A 115 8.74 -4.55 6.56
N GLN A 116 7.68 -4.78 5.79
CA GLN A 116 7.55 -5.97 4.92
C GLN A 116 6.99 -5.60 3.55
N GLY A 117 6.00 -4.74 3.56
CA GLY A 117 5.24 -4.36 2.39
C GLY A 117 3.86 -3.88 2.83
N PHE A 118 3.12 -3.23 1.95
CA PHE A 118 1.78 -2.78 2.28
C PHE A 118 0.89 -2.75 1.05
N PRO A 119 -0.39 -3.12 1.19
CA PRO A 119 -1.37 -3.00 0.14
C PRO A 119 -2.00 -1.60 0.14
N VAL A 120 -2.38 -1.17 -1.06
CA VAL A 120 -3.07 0.09 -1.35
C VAL A 120 -4.20 -0.18 -2.31
N ILE A 121 -5.40 0.26 -1.96
CA ILE A 121 -6.62 0.00 -2.72
C ILE A 121 -7.39 1.31 -2.91
N SER A 122 -7.91 1.57 -4.10
CA SER A 122 -8.82 2.69 -4.33
C SER A 122 -10.11 2.52 -3.53
N GLU A 123 -10.79 3.60 -3.13
CA GLU A 123 -12.02 3.49 -2.32
C GLU A 123 -13.12 2.63 -2.98
N ASP A 124 -13.15 2.57 -4.31
CA ASP A 124 -14.07 1.72 -5.09
C ASP A 124 -13.59 0.27 -5.27
N GLY A 125 -12.44 -0.10 -4.73
CA GLY A 125 -11.87 -1.45 -4.80
C GLY A 125 -11.31 -1.86 -6.16
N LYS A 126 -11.32 -0.97 -7.16
CA LYS A 126 -11.00 -1.32 -8.55
C LYS A 126 -9.52 -1.30 -8.86
N LEU A 127 -8.75 -0.44 -8.21
CA LEU A 127 -7.31 -0.33 -8.39
C LEU A 127 -6.64 -0.85 -7.13
N ILE A 128 -5.75 -1.82 -7.30
CA ILE A 128 -5.05 -2.50 -6.23
C ILE A 128 -3.57 -2.43 -6.59
N MET A 129 -2.75 -2.06 -5.62
CA MET A 129 -1.31 -2.23 -5.70
C MET A 129 -0.75 -2.64 -4.35
N GLU A 130 0.43 -3.24 -4.35
CA GLU A 130 1.11 -3.67 -3.14
C GLU A 130 2.60 -3.42 -3.28
N PHE A 131 3.16 -2.69 -2.31
CA PHE A 131 4.59 -2.46 -2.20
C PHE A 131 5.22 -3.60 -1.42
N LEU A 132 6.32 -4.15 -1.92
CA LEU A 132 7.14 -5.14 -1.22
C LEU A 132 8.53 -4.54 -0.95
N GLU A 133 8.91 -4.47 0.32
CA GLU A 133 10.17 -3.84 0.73
C GLU A 133 11.40 -4.65 0.28
N ASN A 134 11.36 -5.98 0.48
CA ASN A 134 12.53 -6.84 0.30
C ASN A 134 13.03 -6.89 -1.15
N ASP A 135 12.09 -6.90 -2.11
CA ASP A 135 12.41 -7.05 -3.54
C ASP A 135 12.32 -5.73 -4.29
N GLN A 136 11.93 -4.64 -3.60
CA GLN A 136 11.68 -3.33 -4.20
C GLN A 136 10.74 -3.43 -5.42
N LEU A 137 9.63 -4.15 -5.21
CA LEU A 137 8.61 -4.41 -6.22
C LEU A 137 7.29 -3.77 -5.83
N ILE A 138 6.55 -3.32 -6.84
CA ILE A 138 5.15 -2.95 -6.74
C ILE A 138 4.37 -3.91 -7.63
N TYR A 139 3.50 -4.70 -7.02
CA TYR A 139 2.49 -5.44 -7.75
C TYR A 139 1.27 -4.55 -7.94
N SER A 140 0.59 -4.66 -9.08
CA SER A 140 -0.59 -3.83 -9.37
C SER A 140 -1.51 -4.46 -10.41
N ASN A 141 -2.79 -4.10 -10.39
CA ASN A 141 -3.74 -4.51 -11.44
C ASN A 141 -3.94 -3.44 -12.53
N PHE A 142 -3.02 -2.49 -12.62
CA PHE A 142 -2.96 -1.42 -13.62
C PHE A 142 -1.50 -1.16 -13.97
N LEU A 143 -1.23 -0.57 -15.13
CA LEU A 143 0.14 -0.24 -15.53
C LEU A 143 0.70 0.91 -14.67
N ILE A 144 1.91 0.68 -14.16
CA ILE A 144 2.76 1.69 -13.53
C ILE A 144 3.93 1.93 -14.49
N GLY A 145 3.90 3.07 -15.20
CA GLY A 145 4.84 3.39 -16.28
C GLY A 145 4.22 3.33 -17.66
#